data_AF-A0A955N078-F1
#
_entry.id   AF-A0A955N078-F1
#
_cell.length_a   1.000
_cell.length_b   1.000
_cell.length_c   1.000
_cell.angle_alpha   90.00
_cell.angle_beta   90.00
_cell.angle_gamma   90.00
#
_symmetry.space_group_name_H-M   'P 1'
#
loop_
_entity.id
_entity.type
_entity.pdbx_description
1 polymer ?
#
loop_
_entity_poly.entity_id
_entity_poly.type
_entity_poly.pdbx_seq_one_letter_code
_entity_poly.pdbx_strand_id
1 'polypeptide(L)'
;LRGNQGGSDRYAREWLETLFGAPAKGWNISELVSPVTLQGNVLLHQWLLSHARNGAEKKEIGGRLAYAIEQLDQAEKESIERHWEKFSGESMSDPQTNQPFNGKLVLLVDSNTSSSAETFVLMARQFPQTVVLGENTHGMARFGEIKLYRLPNSGFWIQAGSKHFEDPSGHFEEGRGFLPDYWLETSDPISGILERLDTAIPED
;
A
#
# COMPACT_ATOMS: atom_id res chain seq x y z
N LEU A 1 13.88 1.06 -12.37
CA LEU A 1 12.66 1.24 -11.54
C LEU A 1 12.94 0.82 -10.09
N ARG A 2 14.03 1.33 -9.49
CA ARG A 2 14.38 1.08 -8.07
C ARG A 2 14.52 2.43 -7.38
N GLY A 3 14.28 2.47 -6.07
CA GLY A 3 14.43 3.68 -5.27
C GLY A 3 13.24 4.66 -5.30
N ASN A 4 12.06 4.21 -5.76
CA ASN A 4 10.82 4.95 -5.53
C ASN A 4 10.47 4.88 -4.04
N GLN A 5 9.96 5.98 -3.49
CA GLN A 5 9.36 5.97 -2.15
C GLN A 5 7.91 5.47 -2.23
N GLY A 6 7.38 4.96 -1.12
CA GLY A 6 5.95 4.59 -1.02
C GLY A 6 5.04 5.78 -1.33
N GLY A 7 3.75 5.52 -1.58
CA GLY A 7 2.87 6.60 -2.02
C GLY A 7 1.42 6.19 -2.19
N SER A 8 0.75 6.82 -3.14
CA SER A 8 -0.66 6.58 -3.40
C SER A 8 -0.85 5.35 -4.29
N ASP A 9 -1.64 4.38 -3.81
CA ASP A 9 -2.04 3.20 -4.59
C ASP A 9 -3.01 3.55 -5.74
N ARG A 10 -3.53 4.79 -5.76
CA ARG A 10 -4.55 5.24 -6.70
C ARG A 10 -4.12 5.08 -8.15
N TYR A 11 -2.93 5.57 -8.50
CA TYR A 11 -2.44 5.47 -9.88
C TYR A 11 -2.25 4.01 -10.32
N ALA A 12 -1.67 3.20 -9.43
CA ALA A 12 -1.45 1.77 -9.66
C ALA A 12 -2.78 1.02 -9.90
N ARG A 13 -3.80 1.34 -9.11
CA ARG A 13 -5.16 0.79 -9.29
C ARG A 13 -5.77 1.24 -10.60
N GLU A 14 -5.87 2.55 -10.84
CA GLU A 14 -6.47 3.12 -12.05
C GLU A 14 -5.80 2.55 -13.32
N TRP A 15 -4.48 2.37 -13.29
CA TRP A 15 -3.74 1.76 -14.39
C TRP A 15 -4.13 0.29 -14.62
N LEU A 16 -4.15 -0.55 -13.59
CA LEU A 16 -4.54 -1.96 -13.71
C LEU A 16 -5.97 -2.11 -14.21
N GLU A 17 -6.88 -1.32 -13.64
CA GLU A 17 -8.29 -1.36 -13.99
C GLU A 17 -8.54 -0.93 -15.42
N THR A 18 -7.86 0.13 -15.88
CA THR A 18 -7.91 0.58 -17.27
C THR A 18 -7.27 -0.45 -18.21
N LEU A 19 -6.15 -1.06 -17.81
CA LEU A 19 -5.44 -2.04 -18.61
C LEU A 19 -6.32 -3.25 -18.90
N PHE A 20 -6.96 -3.83 -17.88
CA PHE A 20 -7.76 -5.05 -18.03
C PHE A 20 -9.26 -4.81 -18.20
N GLY A 21 -9.72 -3.56 -18.10
CA GLY A 21 -11.15 -3.21 -18.19
C GLY A 21 -12.00 -3.86 -17.09
N ALA A 22 -11.42 -4.10 -15.92
CA ALA A 22 -12.10 -4.72 -14.79
C ALA A 22 -11.54 -4.20 -13.46
N PRO A 23 -12.37 -4.09 -12.40
CA PRO A 23 -11.96 -3.53 -11.12
C PRO A 23 -10.96 -4.44 -10.40
N ALA A 24 -10.04 -3.84 -9.63
CA ALA A 24 -9.10 -4.56 -8.78
C ALA A 24 -9.40 -4.30 -7.31
N LYS A 25 -9.41 -5.34 -6.48
CA LYS A 25 -9.66 -5.20 -5.04
C LYS A 25 -8.36 -4.91 -4.29
N GLY A 26 -8.33 -3.84 -3.51
CA GLY A 26 -7.25 -3.57 -2.56
C GLY A 26 -7.40 -4.34 -1.25
N TRP A 27 -6.59 -3.97 -0.27
CA TRP A 27 -6.68 -4.44 1.11
C TRP A 27 -8.05 -4.15 1.75
N ASN A 28 -8.53 -5.05 2.60
CA ASN A 28 -9.52 -4.69 3.61
C ASN A 28 -8.82 -3.94 4.73
N ILE A 29 -9.26 -2.71 5.01
CA ILE A 29 -8.57 -1.82 5.94
C ILE A 29 -9.39 -1.70 7.22
N SER A 30 -8.74 -1.85 8.37
CA SER A 30 -9.28 -1.46 9.66
C SER A 30 -8.39 -0.38 10.28
N GLU A 31 -8.91 0.82 10.48
CA GLU A 31 -8.21 1.90 11.18
C GLU A 31 -8.65 1.99 12.64
N LEU A 32 -7.66 2.02 13.55
CA LEU A 32 -7.91 2.29 14.96
C LEU A 32 -8.08 3.79 15.18
N VAL A 33 -9.29 4.20 15.53
CA VAL A 33 -9.63 5.58 15.84
C VAL A 33 -9.82 5.75 17.34
N SER A 34 -9.11 6.73 17.89
CA SER A 34 -9.14 7.09 19.31
C SER A 34 -8.47 8.46 19.49
N PRO A 35 -8.69 9.16 20.62
CA PRO A 35 -7.95 10.38 20.93
C PRO A 35 -6.43 10.18 20.87
N VAL A 36 -5.92 9.02 21.28
CA VAL A 36 -4.48 8.69 21.25
C VAL A 36 -3.96 8.58 19.82
N THR A 37 -4.66 7.85 18.93
CA THR A 37 -4.24 7.73 17.54
C THR A 37 -4.38 9.06 16.78
N LEU A 38 -5.37 9.88 17.09
CA LEU A 38 -5.51 11.22 16.50
C LEU A 38 -4.41 12.17 16.98
N GLN A 39 -4.10 12.18 18.28
CA GLN A 39 -2.95 12.91 18.83
C GLN A 39 -1.64 12.47 18.18
N GLY A 40 -1.45 11.16 17.97
CA GLY A 40 -0.26 10.65 17.29
C GLY A 40 -0.13 11.15 15.85
N ASN A 41 -1.25 11.36 15.16
CA ASN A 41 -1.28 11.95 13.83
C ASN A 41 -0.88 13.44 13.84
N VAL A 42 -1.35 14.20 14.83
CA VAL A 42 -0.94 15.61 15.04
C VAL A 42 0.56 15.69 15.28
N LEU A 43 1.09 14.88 16.19
CA LEU A 43 2.53 14.88 16.53
C LEU A 43 3.40 14.51 15.33
N LEU A 44 2.98 13.53 14.52
CA LEU A 44 3.68 13.19 13.28
C LEU A 44 3.77 14.40 12.34
N HIS A 45 2.65 15.07 12.09
CA HIS A 45 2.60 16.20 11.16
C HIS A 45 3.36 17.43 11.69
N GLN A 46 3.36 17.66 13.01
CA GLN A 46 4.22 18.68 13.62
C GLN A 46 5.71 18.36 13.42
N TRP A 47 6.09 17.10 13.63
CA TRP A 47 7.46 16.65 13.40
C TRP A 47 7.86 16.80 11.94
N LEU A 48 7.03 16.33 10.99
CA LEU A 48 7.26 16.47 9.55
C LEU A 48 7.39 17.95 9.15
N LEU A 49 6.53 18.83 9.68
CA LEU A 49 6.56 20.25 9.38
C LEU A 49 7.88 20.90 9.83
N SER A 50 8.41 20.48 10.99
CA SER A 50 9.71 20.97 11.49
C SER A 50 10.90 20.50 10.64
N HIS A 51 10.75 19.43 9.86
CA HIS A 51 11.77 18.87 8.96
C HIS A 51 11.54 19.18 7.48
N ALA A 52 10.49 19.93 7.14
CA ALA A 52 10.15 20.27 5.78
C ALA A 52 11.26 21.10 5.11
N ARG A 53 11.63 20.70 3.90
CA ARG A 53 12.83 21.17 3.18
C ARG A 53 12.59 22.44 2.38
N ASN A 54 11.34 22.70 1.99
CA ASN A 54 10.96 23.84 1.16
C ASN A 54 9.54 24.36 1.47
N GLY A 55 9.18 25.49 0.87
CA GLY A 55 7.89 26.16 1.12
C GLY A 55 6.67 25.38 0.62
N ALA A 56 6.79 24.61 -0.46
CA ALA A 56 5.70 23.80 -0.98
C ALA A 56 5.38 22.63 -0.03
N GLU A 57 6.41 21.93 0.42
CA GLU A 57 6.31 20.85 1.42
C GLU A 57 5.74 21.38 2.75
N LYS A 58 6.21 22.54 3.23
CA LYS A 58 5.63 23.19 4.42
C LYS A 58 4.14 23.48 4.27
N LYS A 59 3.71 23.95 3.10
CA LYS A 59 2.30 24.24 2.84
C LYS A 59 1.46 22.96 2.84
N GLU A 60 1.94 21.90 2.18
CA GLU A 60 1.25 20.61 2.13
C GLU A 60 1.14 19.99 3.54
N ILE A 61 2.25 19.88 4.27
CA ILE A 61 2.25 19.31 5.62
C ILE A 61 1.44 20.20 6.57
N GLY A 62 1.51 21.52 6.44
CA GLY A 62 0.74 22.46 7.24
C GLY A 62 -0.78 22.27 7.07
N GLY A 63 -1.24 21.99 5.84
CA GLY A 63 -2.64 21.64 5.57
C GLY A 63 -3.04 20.33 6.25
N ARG A 64 -2.19 19.30 6.16
CA ARG A 64 -2.45 18.01 6.83
C ARG A 64 -2.44 18.13 8.35
N LEU A 65 -1.55 18.97 8.91
CA LEU A 65 -1.51 19.26 10.34
C LEU A 65 -2.80 19.95 10.80
N ALA A 66 -3.28 20.97 10.06
CA ALA A 66 -4.53 21.65 10.38
C ALA A 66 -5.71 20.68 10.40
N TYR A 67 -5.80 19.80 9.38
CA TYR A 67 -6.80 18.74 9.33
C TYR A 67 -6.68 17.76 10.51
N ALA A 68 -5.47 17.32 10.86
CA ALA A 68 -5.27 16.42 11.99
C ALA A 68 -5.69 17.03 13.33
N ILE A 69 -5.47 18.34 13.52
CA ILE A 69 -5.91 19.08 14.71
C ILE A 69 -7.44 19.15 14.75
N GLU A 70 -8.09 19.48 13.63
CA GLU A 70 -9.55 19.53 13.54
C GLU A 70 -10.20 18.19 13.89
N GLN A 71 -9.66 17.08 13.36
CA GLN A 71 -10.14 15.74 13.68
C GLN A 71 -10.00 15.41 15.17
N LEU A 72 -8.89 15.82 15.81
CA LEU A 72 -8.68 15.62 17.25
C LEU A 72 -9.66 16.48 18.07
N ASP A 73 -9.80 17.76 17.74
CA ASP A 73 -10.71 18.68 18.42
C ASP A 73 -12.16 18.18 18.35
N GLN A 74 -12.57 17.67 17.19
CA GLN A 74 -13.90 17.08 17.02
C GLN A 74 -14.07 15.82 17.87
N ALA A 75 -13.10 14.91 17.83
CA ALA A 75 -13.11 13.69 18.64
C ALA A 75 -13.21 13.96 20.14
N GLU A 76 -12.53 15.00 20.64
CA GLU A 76 -12.61 15.43 22.04
C GLU A 76 -13.99 16.02 22.39
N LYS A 77 -14.54 16.88 21.53
CA LYS A 77 -15.89 17.45 21.71
C LYS A 77 -16.97 16.38 21.73
N GLU A 78 -16.84 15.38 20.87
CA GLU A 78 -17.76 14.25 20.77
C GLU A 78 -17.48 13.16 21.81
N SER A 79 -16.37 13.26 22.55
CA SER A 79 -15.94 12.27 23.54
C SER A 79 -15.89 10.85 22.96
N ILE A 80 -15.31 10.71 21.76
CA ILE A 80 -15.28 9.41 21.08
C ILE A 80 -14.51 8.37 21.89
N GLU A 81 -15.04 7.16 21.92
CA GLU A 81 -14.33 6.00 22.44
C GLU A 81 -13.47 5.34 21.37
N ARG A 82 -12.50 4.54 21.81
CA ARG A 82 -11.66 3.73 20.92
C ARG A 82 -12.53 2.78 20.11
N HIS A 83 -12.43 2.83 18.80
CA HIS A 83 -13.15 1.93 17.90
C HIS A 83 -12.35 1.64 16.62
N TRP A 84 -12.86 0.70 15.83
CA TRP A 84 -12.31 0.36 14.53
C TRP A 84 -13.23 0.86 13.43
N GLU A 85 -12.70 1.70 12.56
CA GLU A 85 -13.35 2.05 11.29
C GLU A 85 -12.89 1.07 10.22
N LYS A 86 -13.83 0.59 9.40
CA LYS A 86 -13.56 -0.40 8.36
C LYS A 86 -13.79 0.20 6.98
N PHE A 87 -12.84 -0.02 6.09
CA PHE A 87 -12.91 0.39 4.70
C PHE A 87 -12.69 -0.83 3.81
N SER A 88 -13.58 -1.06 2.85
CA SER A 88 -13.33 -2.07 1.83
C SER A 88 -12.31 -1.55 0.83
N GLY A 89 -11.43 -2.43 0.35
CA GLY A 89 -10.53 -2.14 -0.75
C GLY A 89 -11.20 -2.14 -2.12
N GLU A 90 -12.54 -2.24 -2.17
CA GLU A 90 -13.27 -2.33 -3.42
C GLU A 90 -13.17 -1.02 -4.19
N SER A 91 -12.95 -1.17 -5.50
CA SER A 91 -12.94 -0.03 -6.39
C SER A 91 -14.36 0.50 -6.56
N MET A 92 -14.49 1.82 -6.42
CA MET A 92 -15.74 2.53 -6.70
C MET A 92 -15.80 2.99 -8.17
N SER A 93 -14.72 2.80 -8.94
CA SER A 93 -14.69 3.10 -10.38
C SER A 93 -15.17 1.90 -11.20
N ASP A 94 -15.95 2.21 -12.23
CA ASP A 94 -16.24 1.31 -13.34
C ASP A 94 -15.22 1.61 -14.44
N PRO A 95 -14.18 0.79 -14.63
CA PRO A 95 -13.14 1.07 -15.63
C PRO A 95 -13.70 0.97 -17.04
N GLN A 96 -13.96 2.15 -17.63
CA GLN A 96 -14.42 2.27 -19.00
C GLN A 96 -13.22 2.20 -19.95
N THR A 97 -12.97 1.02 -20.54
CA THR A 97 -12.04 0.85 -21.68
C THR A 97 -12.73 0.12 -22.82
N ASN A 98 -12.58 0.63 -24.04
CA ASN A 98 -13.15 0.00 -25.23
C ASN A 98 -12.25 -1.11 -25.80
N GLN A 99 -11.01 -1.24 -25.29
CA GLN A 99 -10.04 -2.25 -25.73
C GLN A 99 -9.20 -2.72 -24.53
N PRO A 100 -9.73 -3.65 -23.72
CA PRO A 100 -8.95 -4.30 -22.66
C PRO A 100 -7.72 -4.99 -23.24
N PHE A 101 -6.60 -4.89 -22.53
CA PHE A 101 -5.40 -5.65 -22.81
C PHE A 101 -5.68 -7.14 -22.60
N ASN A 102 -5.46 -7.94 -23.65
CA ASN A 102 -5.65 -9.39 -23.63
C ASN A 102 -4.32 -10.16 -23.54
N GLY A 103 -3.19 -9.47 -23.54
CA GLY A 103 -1.88 -10.09 -23.38
C GLY A 103 -1.57 -10.46 -21.93
N LYS A 104 -0.38 -11.02 -21.71
CA LYS A 104 0.13 -11.34 -20.37
C LYS A 104 0.81 -10.13 -19.74
N LEU A 105 0.56 -9.92 -18.45
CA LEU A 105 1.28 -8.95 -17.62
C LEU A 105 2.31 -9.69 -16.78
N VAL A 106 3.59 -9.42 -17.00
CA VAL A 106 4.68 -9.98 -16.19
C VAL A 106 5.10 -8.98 -15.13
N LEU A 107 4.95 -9.34 -13.85
CA LEU A 107 5.43 -8.57 -12.71
C LEU A 107 6.75 -9.14 -12.21
N LEU A 108 7.80 -8.31 -12.22
CA LEU A 108 9.08 -8.64 -11.60
C LEU A 108 9.12 -8.08 -10.19
N VAL A 109 9.35 -8.96 -9.22
CA VAL A 109 9.40 -8.62 -7.80
C VAL A 109 10.69 -9.15 -7.17
N ASP A 110 11.14 -8.46 -6.14
CA ASP A 110 12.25 -8.89 -5.30
C ASP A 110 11.97 -8.55 -3.84
N SER A 111 12.88 -8.96 -2.95
CA SER A 111 12.82 -8.70 -1.51
C SER A 111 12.80 -7.21 -1.11
N ASN A 112 12.98 -6.27 -2.03
CA ASN A 112 12.80 -4.82 -1.79
C ASN A 112 11.43 -4.30 -2.20
N THR A 113 10.59 -5.13 -2.83
CA THR A 113 9.21 -4.78 -3.21
C THR A 113 8.38 -4.66 -1.94
N SER A 114 8.04 -3.43 -1.53
CA SER A 114 7.40 -3.16 -0.24
C SER A 114 6.27 -2.12 -0.35
N SER A 115 5.39 -2.07 0.65
CA SER A 115 4.37 -1.02 0.80
C SER A 115 3.43 -0.96 -0.42
N SER A 116 3.23 0.21 -1.05
CA SER A 116 2.38 0.36 -2.24
C SER A 116 2.74 -0.58 -3.40
N ALA A 117 4.00 -1.02 -3.50
CA ALA A 117 4.39 -2.01 -4.50
C ALA A 117 3.79 -3.39 -4.18
N GLU A 118 3.64 -3.75 -2.90
CA GLU A 118 2.93 -4.95 -2.47
C GLU A 118 1.42 -4.79 -2.69
N THR A 119 0.85 -3.60 -2.49
CA THR A 119 -0.54 -3.34 -2.91
C THR A 119 -0.73 -3.54 -4.43
N PHE A 120 0.24 -3.14 -5.24
CA PHE A 120 0.19 -3.37 -6.69
C PHE A 120 0.23 -4.86 -7.03
N VAL A 121 1.07 -5.65 -6.35
CA VAL A 121 1.09 -7.12 -6.50
C VAL A 121 -0.26 -7.73 -6.10
N LEU A 122 -0.83 -7.32 -4.96
CA LEU A 122 -2.16 -7.75 -4.51
C LEU A 122 -3.23 -7.53 -5.59
N MET A 123 -3.25 -6.34 -6.18
CA MET A 123 -4.23 -5.96 -7.19
C MET A 123 -3.99 -6.69 -8.52
N ALA A 124 -2.74 -6.74 -8.99
CA ALA A 124 -2.41 -7.32 -10.29
C ALA A 124 -2.68 -8.82 -10.36
N ARG A 125 -2.42 -9.56 -9.27
CA ARG A 125 -2.62 -11.02 -9.19
C ARG A 125 -4.08 -11.47 -9.32
N GLN A 126 -5.04 -10.55 -9.20
CA GLN A 126 -6.45 -10.87 -9.41
C GLN A 126 -6.81 -11.08 -10.88
N PHE A 127 -5.97 -10.61 -11.79
CA PHE A 127 -6.15 -10.81 -13.22
C PHE A 127 -5.42 -12.09 -13.66
N PRO A 128 -6.11 -13.07 -14.29
CA PRO A 128 -5.50 -14.34 -14.71
C PRO A 128 -4.42 -14.19 -15.79
N GLN A 129 -4.32 -13.01 -16.41
CA GLN A 129 -3.26 -12.63 -17.34
C GLN A 129 -1.94 -12.26 -16.63
N THR A 130 -1.96 -12.05 -15.32
CA THR A 130 -0.78 -11.66 -14.55
C THR A 130 0.05 -12.87 -14.15
N VAL A 131 1.37 -12.77 -14.31
CA VAL A 131 2.35 -13.73 -13.80
C VAL A 131 3.40 -12.96 -12.99
N VAL A 132 3.60 -13.37 -11.74
CA VAL A 132 4.59 -12.79 -10.83
C VAL A 132 5.85 -13.64 -10.83
N LEU A 133 6.99 -13.02 -11.11
CA LEU A 133 8.30 -13.66 -11.23
C LEU A 133 9.32 -12.97 -10.32
N GLY A 134 10.22 -13.74 -9.69
CA GLY A 134 11.33 -13.17 -8.93
C GLY A 134 11.56 -13.82 -7.57
N GLU A 135 11.67 -13.01 -6.53
CA GLU A 135 11.74 -13.44 -5.14
C GLU A 135 10.41 -13.15 -4.42
N ASN A 136 10.33 -13.47 -3.12
CA ASN A 136 9.26 -12.92 -2.30
C ASN A 136 9.35 -11.38 -2.24
N THR A 137 8.20 -10.74 -2.09
CA THR A 137 8.16 -9.33 -1.70
C THR A 137 8.62 -9.14 -0.24
N HIS A 138 8.76 -7.90 0.22
CA HIS A 138 9.37 -7.60 1.52
C HIS A 138 8.56 -8.07 2.73
N GLY A 139 7.22 -8.08 2.62
CA GLY A 139 6.32 -8.50 3.69
C GLY A 139 6.08 -7.45 4.76
N MET A 140 5.90 -6.18 4.38
CA MET A 140 5.71 -5.09 5.36
C MET A 140 4.51 -4.23 4.99
N ALA A 141 3.35 -4.86 4.84
CA ALA A 141 2.12 -4.23 4.37
C ALA A 141 0.92 -4.42 5.32
N ARG A 142 0.96 -5.40 6.24
CA ARG A 142 -0.19 -5.72 7.12
C ARG A 142 -0.46 -4.63 8.16
N PHE A 143 0.55 -3.87 8.55
CA PHE A 143 0.42 -2.75 9.48
C PHE A 143 1.03 -1.49 8.88
N GLY A 144 0.31 -0.38 8.96
CA GLY A 144 0.78 0.88 8.38
C GLY A 144 0.01 2.08 8.91
N GLU A 145 0.09 3.18 8.16
CA GLU A 145 -0.26 4.52 8.65
C GLU A 145 0.49 4.82 9.94
N ILE A 146 1.81 4.98 9.81
CA ILE A 146 2.69 5.19 10.95
C ILE A 146 2.38 6.54 11.58
N LYS A 147 2.06 6.53 12.86
CA LYS A 147 1.84 7.72 13.69
C LYS A 147 2.94 7.83 14.73
N LEU A 148 3.13 9.04 15.26
CA LEU A 148 4.20 9.35 16.20
C LEU A 148 3.63 9.64 17.58
N TYR A 149 4.10 8.94 18.61
CA TYR A 149 3.59 9.05 19.98
C TYR A 149 4.71 9.45 20.93
N ARG A 150 4.38 10.22 21.97
CA ARG A 150 5.29 10.53 23.07
C ARG A 150 4.75 9.95 24.37
N LEU A 151 5.51 9.06 24.99
CA LEU A 151 5.11 8.42 26.25
C LEU A 151 5.06 9.44 27.39
N PRO A 152 3.97 9.50 28.18
CA PRO A 152 3.73 10.58 29.14
C PRO A 152 4.73 10.60 30.30
N ASN A 153 5.21 9.43 30.73
CA ASN A 153 6.09 9.31 31.91
C ASN A 153 7.58 9.31 31.57
N SER A 154 7.98 8.66 30.47
CA SER A 154 9.39 8.57 30.06
C SER A 154 9.80 9.64 29.04
N GLY A 155 8.83 10.25 28.35
CA GLY A 155 9.08 11.18 27.25
C GLY A 155 9.62 10.52 25.98
N PHE A 156 9.74 9.19 25.92
CA PHE A 156 10.22 8.48 24.73
C PHE A 156 9.26 8.62 23.56
N TRP A 157 9.84 8.71 22.37
CA TRP A 157 9.12 8.72 21.11
C TRP A 157 8.96 7.29 20.59
N ILE A 158 7.74 6.95 20.16
CA ILE A 158 7.40 5.67 19.56
C ILE A 158 6.70 5.91 18.23
N GLN A 159 7.02 5.11 17.23
CA GLN A 159 6.29 5.03 15.98
C GLN A 159 5.48 3.73 15.96
N ALA A 160 4.19 3.82 15.64
CA ALA A 160 3.33 2.65 15.52
C ALA A 160 2.25 2.90 14.46
N GLY A 161 1.90 1.85 13.71
CA GLY A 161 0.82 1.89 12.74
C GLY A 161 -0.55 1.98 13.41
N SER A 162 -1.48 2.70 12.78
CA SER A 162 -2.90 2.71 13.19
C SER A 162 -3.83 1.92 12.27
N LYS A 163 -3.32 1.46 11.12
CA LYS A 163 -4.11 0.67 10.15
C LYS A 163 -3.63 -0.77 10.13
N HIS A 164 -4.61 -1.66 10.07
CA HIS A 164 -4.44 -3.07 9.72
C HIS A 164 -4.95 -3.29 8.29
N PHE A 165 -4.14 -3.92 7.46
CA PHE A 165 -4.44 -4.25 6.07
C PHE A 165 -4.53 -5.77 5.94
N GLU A 166 -5.72 -6.24 5.60
CA GLU A 166 -6.01 -7.65 5.40
C GLU A 166 -6.10 -7.95 3.90
N ASP A 167 -5.32 -8.92 3.44
CA ASP A 167 -5.42 -9.45 2.09
C ASP A 167 -6.69 -10.31 1.97
N PRO A 168 -7.70 -9.91 1.19
CA PRO A 168 -8.93 -10.70 1.03
C PRO A 168 -8.69 -12.06 0.34
N SER A 169 -7.55 -12.24 -0.33
CA SER A 169 -7.19 -13.46 -1.05
C SER A 169 -6.32 -14.43 -0.23
N GLY A 170 -5.77 -13.98 0.90
CA GLY A 170 -4.96 -14.81 1.81
C GLY A 170 -3.57 -15.20 1.29
N HIS A 171 -3.05 -14.53 0.25
CA HIS A 171 -1.73 -14.80 -0.33
C HIS A 171 -0.60 -14.02 0.35
N PHE A 172 -0.92 -12.96 1.10
CA PHE A 172 0.06 -12.14 1.79
C PHE A 172 0.40 -12.63 3.21
N GLU A 173 1.69 -12.78 3.50
CA GLU A 173 2.21 -13.11 4.82
C GLU A 173 3.14 -12.00 5.34
N GLU A 174 2.79 -11.35 6.46
CA GLU A 174 3.67 -10.33 7.07
C GLU A 174 5.02 -10.94 7.48
N GLY A 175 6.12 -10.23 7.21
CA GLY A 175 7.49 -10.69 7.39
C GLY A 175 8.02 -11.57 6.25
N ARG A 176 7.16 -11.96 5.31
CA ARG A 176 7.53 -12.81 4.16
C ARG A 176 7.10 -12.25 2.81
N GLY A 177 6.01 -11.52 2.73
CA GLY A 177 5.47 -10.94 1.51
C GLY A 177 4.56 -11.87 0.70
N PHE A 178 4.33 -11.49 -0.55
CA PHE A 178 3.76 -12.34 -1.57
C PHE A 178 4.84 -13.26 -2.13
N LEU A 179 4.50 -14.54 -2.29
CA LEU A 179 5.32 -15.48 -3.06
C LEU A 179 5.21 -15.18 -4.55
N PRO A 180 6.28 -15.31 -5.35
CA PRO A 180 6.15 -15.26 -6.79
C PRO A 180 5.44 -16.53 -7.31
N ASP A 181 4.83 -16.46 -8.49
CA ASP A 181 4.33 -17.65 -9.17
C ASP A 181 5.51 -18.50 -9.66
N TYR A 182 6.59 -17.86 -10.08
CA TYR A 182 7.85 -18.52 -10.37
C TYR A 182 9.06 -17.81 -9.79
N TRP A 183 9.89 -18.59 -9.09
CA TRP A 183 11.17 -18.14 -8.59
C TRP A 183 12.16 -17.94 -9.74
N LEU A 184 12.81 -16.78 -9.76
CA LEU A 184 13.92 -16.48 -10.67
C LEU A 184 15.23 -16.54 -9.90
N GLU A 185 15.90 -17.68 -9.96
CA GLU A 185 17.24 -17.89 -9.40
C GLU A 185 18.28 -17.76 -10.53
N THR A 186 18.44 -16.57 -11.11
CA THR A 186 19.37 -16.37 -12.24
C THR A 186 20.04 -15.00 -12.19
N SER A 187 21.32 -14.95 -12.58
CA SER A 187 22.05 -13.70 -12.83
C SER A 187 21.60 -13.00 -14.12
N ASP A 188 20.84 -13.69 -14.98
CA ASP A 188 20.22 -13.16 -16.18
C ASP A 188 18.68 -13.27 -16.10
N PRO A 189 18.01 -12.30 -15.45
CA PRO A 189 16.57 -12.34 -15.26
C PRO A 189 15.79 -12.25 -16.57
N ILE A 190 16.31 -11.59 -17.60
CA ILE A 190 15.60 -11.43 -18.87
C ILE A 190 15.48 -12.77 -19.59
N SER A 191 16.57 -13.53 -19.70
CA SER A 191 16.53 -14.88 -20.28
C SER A 191 15.63 -15.82 -19.47
N GLY A 192 15.69 -15.77 -18.14
CA GLY A 192 14.81 -16.57 -17.28
C GLY A 192 13.33 -16.23 -17.46
N ILE A 193 12.99 -14.96 -17.68
CA ILE A 193 11.62 -14.55 -18.01
C ILE A 193 11.18 -15.10 -19.36
N LEU A 194 12.02 -14.97 -20.39
CA LEU A 194 11.69 -15.43 -21.75
C LEU A 194 11.45 -16.95 -21.79
N GLU A 195 12.30 -17.74 -21.13
CA GLU A 195 12.12 -19.20 -21.01
C GLU A 195 10.81 -19.59 -20.30
N ARG A 196 10.43 -18.83 -19.26
CA ARG A 196 9.19 -19.04 -18.51
C ARG A 196 7.96 -18.59 -19.29
N LEU A 197 8.08 -17.54 -20.10
CA LEU A 197 7.00 -17.08 -20.98
C LEU A 197 6.66 -18.16 -22.01
N ASP A 198 7.67 -18.79 -22.62
CA ASP A 198 7.45 -19.86 -23.61
C ASP A 198 6.81 -21.13 -23.01
N THR A 199 6.93 -21.35 -21.70
CA THR A 199 6.40 -22.54 -21.00
C THR A 199 5.09 -22.29 -20.24
N ALA A 200 4.79 -21.04 -19.87
CA ALA A 200 3.54 -20.62 -19.23
C ALA A 200 2.42 -20.29 -20.24
N ILE A 201 2.70 -20.40 -21.54
CA ILE A 201 1.76 -20.25 -22.64
C ILE A 201 1.45 -21.66 -23.17
N PRO A 202 0.28 -22.26 -22.85
CA PRO A 202 -0.22 -23.33 -23.70
C PRO A 202 -0.44 -22.73 -25.09
N GLU A 203 0.11 -23.33 -26.13
CA GLU A 203 -0.32 -23.04 -27.50
C GLU A 203 -1.82 -23.36 -27.59
N ASP A 204 -2.63 -22.37 -27.98
CA ASP A 204 -4.04 -22.56 -28.35
C ASP A 204 -4.17 -23.40 -29.64
#